data_AF-A0AAN6E597-F1
#
_entry.id   AF-A0AAN6E597-F1
#
_cell.length_a   1.000
_cell.length_b   1.000
_cell.length_c   1.000
_cell.angle_alpha   90.00
_cell.angle_beta   90.00
_cell.angle_gamma   90.00
#
_symmetry.space_group_name_H-M   'P 1'
#
loop_
_entity.id
_entity.type
_entity.pdbx_description
1 polymer ?
#
loop_
_entity_poly.entity_id
_entity_poly.type
_entity_poly.pdbx_seq_one_letter_code
_entity_poly.pdbx_strand_id
1 'polypeptide(L)'
;MSAQIPASPSPAPEAPVASAPGPRAAALQKVFAGALSSSIRANSYANFSSCFPTPAKYCPSALEGVWKQLNTRLEEECMRDFEKILEERQVIEGLNQWDNMIEEARRRKNRAVEGEEPPRPLHTLSADELHSAHLTPYLQQAQDELGSKVHSTQAENATIFSKITEQRAEIEQLLSGLDRVIKDIEGSVDAIYTDEQSGFGELKGDVWTTEQELAATR
;
A
#
# COMPACT_ATOMS: atom_id res chain seq x y z
N MET A 1 -14.82 -20.11 15.73
CA MET A 1 -13.60 -19.73 15.00
C MET A 1 -13.52 -18.21 15.04
N SER A 2 -12.68 -17.67 15.93
CA SER A 2 -12.59 -16.23 16.17
C SER A 2 -11.77 -15.57 15.06
N ALA A 3 -12.37 -14.65 14.32
CA ALA A 3 -11.71 -13.89 13.26
C ALA A 3 -10.74 -12.88 13.91
N GLN A 4 -9.45 -13.04 13.60
CA GLN A 4 -8.36 -12.17 14.02
C GLN A 4 -8.47 -10.84 13.26
N ILE A 5 -8.64 -9.74 13.99
CA ILE A 5 -8.60 -8.37 13.44
C ILE A 5 -7.15 -8.08 13.00
N PRO A 6 -6.90 -7.66 11.74
CA PRO A 6 -5.55 -7.31 11.33
C PRO A 6 -5.10 -6.03 12.05
N ALA A 7 -3.90 -6.10 12.63
CA ALA A 7 -3.24 -4.98 13.29
C ALA A 7 -2.99 -3.83 12.31
N SER A 8 -3.14 -2.60 12.81
CA SER A 8 -2.88 -1.33 12.14
C SER A 8 -1.61 -1.38 11.27
N PRO A 9 -1.65 -0.93 9.99
CA PRO A 9 -0.45 -0.83 9.19
C PRO A 9 0.47 0.23 9.82
N SER A 10 1.69 -0.16 10.16
CA SER A 10 2.73 0.78 10.58
C SER A 10 3.04 1.74 9.42
N PRO A 11 3.38 3.01 9.69
CA PRO A 11 3.71 3.96 8.64
C PRO A 11 4.84 3.43 7.77
N ALA A 12 4.79 3.76 6.46
CA ALA A 12 5.87 3.42 5.54
C ALA A 12 7.19 3.99 6.09
N PRO A 13 8.29 3.21 6.10
CA PRO A 13 9.58 3.70 6.56
C PRO A 13 9.97 4.95 5.79
N GLU A 14 10.35 6.01 6.49
CA GLU A 14 10.91 7.20 5.84
C GLU A 14 12.07 6.78 4.93
N ALA A 15 12.11 7.33 3.72
CA ALA A 15 13.14 6.97 2.74
C ALA A 15 14.52 7.14 3.39
N PRO A 16 15.43 6.14 3.28
CA PRO A 16 16.72 6.19 3.95
C PRO A 16 17.48 7.42 3.50
N VAL A 17 17.63 8.36 4.43
CA VAL A 17 18.43 9.55 4.23
C VAL A 17 19.88 9.15 4.13
N ALA A 18 20.56 9.65 3.11
CA ALA A 18 21.97 9.32 2.88
C ALA A 18 22.78 9.69 4.12
N SER A 19 23.53 8.74 4.67
CA SER A 19 24.48 8.96 5.75
C SER A 19 25.69 9.80 5.32
N ALA A 20 25.81 10.08 4.02
CA ALA A 20 26.84 10.93 3.46
C ALA A 20 26.59 12.41 3.83
N PRO A 21 27.62 13.19 4.20
CA PRO A 21 27.46 14.61 4.50
C PRO A 21 26.90 15.40 3.32
N GLY A 22 25.73 16.00 3.48
CA GLY A 22 25.17 16.98 2.55
C GLY A 22 25.89 18.33 2.62
N PRO A 23 25.48 19.32 1.82
CA PRO A 23 26.18 20.61 1.70
C PRO A 23 26.26 21.34 3.03
N ARG A 24 25.20 21.27 3.85
CA ARG A 24 25.17 21.91 5.16
C ARG A 24 25.95 21.16 6.23
N ALA A 25 25.88 19.83 6.23
CA ALA A 25 26.70 19.00 7.11
C ALA A 25 28.20 19.21 6.85
N ALA A 26 28.60 19.26 5.57
CA ALA A 26 29.97 19.58 5.17
C ALA A 26 30.38 21.00 5.60
N ALA A 27 29.48 21.98 5.48
CA ALA A 27 29.74 23.33 5.94
C ALA A 27 29.95 23.39 7.46
N LEU A 28 29.14 22.67 8.24
CA LEU A 28 29.29 22.58 9.70
C LEU A 28 30.67 22.00 10.09
N GLN A 29 31.06 20.87 9.48
CA GLN A 29 32.37 20.26 9.71
C GLN A 29 33.51 21.21 9.35
N LYS A 30 33.41 21.91 8.22
CA LYS A 30 34.41 22.89 7.79
C LYS A 30 34.53 24.07 8.78
N VAL A 31 33.41 24.59 9.28
CA VAL A 31 33.41 25.70 10.25
C VAL A 31 34.04 25.25 11.56
N PHE A 32 33.70 24.04 12.04
CA PHE A 32 34.30 23.48 13.25
C PHE A 32 35.82 23.31 13.12
N ALA A 33 36.30 22.67 12.06
CA ALA A 33 37.73 22.50 11.81
C ALA A 33 38.47 23.85 11.68
N GLY A 34 37.83 24.84 11.03
CA GLY A 34 38.34 26.20 10.95
C GLY A 34 38.45 26.89 12.31
N ALA A 35 37.42 26.77 13.16
CA ALA A 35 37.41 27.35 14.49
C ALA A 35 38.43 26.69 15.44
N LEU A 36 38.55 25.35 15.37
CA LEU A 36 39.53 24.59 16.16
C LEU A 36 40.96 24.96 15.79
N SER A 37 41.28 24.94 14.49
CA SER A 37 42.62 25.33 14.01
C SER A 37 42.98 26.79 14.34
N SER A 38 42.00 27.70 14.28
CA SER A 38 42.19 29.09 14.70
C SER A 38 42.46 29.21 16.20
N SER A 39 41.77 28.42 17.03
CA SER A 39 41.94 28.41 18.48
C SER A 39 43.31 27.86 18.88
N ILE A 40 43.75 26.77 18.24
CA ILE A 40 45.08 26.18 18.46
C ILE A 40 46.17 27.17 18.04
N ARG A 41 46.00 27.86 16.90
CA ARG A 41 46.97 28.85 16.42
C ARG A 41 47.11 30.06 17.35
N ALA A 42 46.02 30.47 18.00
CA ALA A 42 46.06 31.55 18.99
C ALA A 42 46.95 31.18 20.20
N ASN A 43 47.00 29.89 20.56
CA ASN A 43 47.95 29.34 21.52
C ASN A 43 49.35 29.13 20.90
N SER A 44 49.97 30.22 20.45
CA SER A 44 51.34 30.18 19.94
C SER A 44 52.35 29.85 21.03
N TYR A 45 53.47 29.21 20.67
CA TYR A 45 54.54 28.92 21.63
C TYR A 45 55.11 30.20 22.28
N ALA A 46 55.13 31.33 21.56
CA ALA A 46 55.55 32.62 22.11
C ALA A 46 54.63 33.09 23.25
N ASN A 47 53.30 32.99 23.06
CA ASN A 47 52.33 33.33 24.09
C ASN A 47 52.44 32.36 25.28
N PHE A 48 52.58 31.06 25.01
CA PHE A 48 52.70 30.03 26.04
C PHE A 48 53.97 30.17 26.88
N SER A 49 55.13 30.32 26.25
CA SER A 49 56.42 30.46 26.94
C SER A 49 56.52 31.75 27.77
N SER A 50 55.84 32.83 27.36
CA SER A 50 55.79 34.09 28.11
C SER A 50 55.13 33.94 29.50
N CYS A 51 54.17 33.02 29.64
CA CYS A 51 53.52 32.69 30.91
C CYS A 51 54.40 31.80 31.81
N PHE A 52 55.43 31.16 31.26
CA PHE A 52 56.34 30.26 31.97
C PHE A 52 57.82 30.66 31.76
N PRO A 53 58.23 31.86 32.21
CA PRO A 53 59.54 32.42 31.90
C PRO A 53 60.70 31.61 32.50
N THR A 54 60.52 31.00 33.67
CA THR A 54 61.55 30.18 34.32
C THR A 54 61.79 28.87 33.54
N PRO A 55 60.78 28.02 33.26
CA PRO A 55 60.98 26.87 32.38
C PRO A 55 61.48 27.22 30.97
N ALA A 56 61.00 28.32 30.38
CA ALA A 56 61.43 28.74 29.05
C ALA A 56 62.95 29.03 28.98
N LYS A 57 63.56 29.47 30.10
CA LYS A 57 64.99 29.76 30.18
C LYS A 57 65.85 28.51 30.44
N TYR A 58 65.40 27.62 31.32
CA TYR A 58 66.22 26.51 31.81
C TYR A 58 65.95 25.17 31.12
N CYS A 59 64.76 24.99 30.53
CA CYS A 59 64.36 23.76 29.85
C CYS A 59 63.43 24.02 28.63
N PRO A 60 63.90 24.77 27.61
CA PRO A 60 63.08 25.16 26.46
C PRO A 60 62.57 23.97 25.64
N SER A 61 63.38 22.92 25.45
CA SER A 61 62.97 21.74 24.68
C SER A 61 61.85 20.94 25.34
N ALA A 62 61.90 20.82 26.67
CA ALA A 62 60.86 20.14 27.45
C ALA A 62 59.55 20.95 27.41
N LEU A 63 59.63 22.27 27.54
CA LEU A 63 58.47 23.16 27.47
C LEU A 63 57.82 23.14 26.07
N GLU A 64 58.63 23.16 25.00
CA GLU A 64 58.14 23.03 23.63
C GLU A 64 57.48 21.67 23.39
N GLY A 65 58.04 20.59 23.96
CA GLY A 65 57.44 19.26 23.94
C GLY A 65 56.06 19.22 24.60
N VAL A 66 55.92 19.81 25.79
CA VAL A 66 54.63 19.90 26.50
C VAL A 66 53.61 20.73 25.72
N TRP A 67 54.01 21.86 25.15
CA TRP A 67 53.12 22.70 24.33
C TRP A 67 52.62 21.96 23.08
N LYS A 68 53.51 21.26 22.36
CA LYS A 68 53.14 20.43 21.21
C LYS A 68 52.17 19.33 21.63
N GLN A 69 52.50 18.59 22.69
CA GLN A 69 51.65 17.52 23.19
C GLN A 69 50.26 18.04 23.61
N LEU A 70 50.19 19.19 24.30
CA LEU A 70 48.94 19.82 24.69
C LEU A 70 48.08 20.16 23.47
N ASN A 71 48.64 20.84 22.48
CA ASN A 71 47.91 21.24 21.28
C ASN A 71 47.44 20.02 20.46
N THR A 72 48.30 19.01 20.29
CA THR A 72 47.93 17.77 19.60
C THR A 72 46.81 17.03 20.33
N ARG A 73 46.92 16.88 21.66
CA ARG A 73 45.87 16.21 22.45
C ARG A 73 44.56 16.98 22.41
N LEU A 74 44.61 18.30 22.56
CA LEU A 74 43.41 19.13 22.46
C LEU A 74 42.71 18.97 21.10
N GLU A 75 43.48 18.96 20.01
CA GLU A 75 42.96 18.76 18.65
C GLU A 75 42.28 17.39 18.50
N GLU A 76 42.98 16.32 18.88
CA GLU A 76 42.48 14.93 18.81
C GLU A 76 41.20 14.74 19.64
N GLU A 77 41.21 15.21 20.89
CA GLU A 77 40.08 15.05 21.81
C GLU A 77 38.87 15.86 21.32
N CYS A 78 39.06 17.11 20.89
CA CYS A 78 37.97 17.92 20.35
C CYS A 78 37.39 17.35 19.05
N MET A 79 38.22 16.83 18.15
CA MET A 79 37.74 16.17 16.93
C MET A 79 36.93 14.91 17.25
N ARG A 80 37.45 14.05 18.13
CA ARG A 80 36.76 12.81 18.52
C ARG A 80 35.43 13.10 19.21
N ASP A 81 35.40 14.06 20.12
CA ASP A 81 34.16 14.42 20.82
C ASP A 81 33.14 15.05 19.87
N PHE A 82 33.60 15.82 18.89
CA PHE A 82 32.73 16.36 17.84
C PHE A 82 32.12 15.26 16.96
N GLU A 83 32.93 14.30 16.50
CA GLU A 83 32.44 13.14 15.75
C GLU A 83 31.41 12.34 16.55
N LYS A 84 31.70 12.09 17.83
CA LYS A 84 30.77 11.44 18.76
C LYS A 84 29.44 12.20 18.88
N ILE A 85 29.47 13.52 19.00
CA ILE A 85 28.26 14.35 19.05
C ILE A 85 27.48 14.26 17.73
N LEU A 86 28.16 14.28 16.58
CA LEU A 86 27.51 14.15 15.27
C LEU A 86 26.76 12.83 15.15
N GLU A 87 27.36 11.74 15.62
CA GLU A 87 26.76 10.39 15.64
C GLU A 87 25.60 10.30 16.63
N GLU A 88 25.82 10.64 17.91
CA GLU A 88 24.80 10.52 18.96
C GLU A 88 23.54 11.33 18.69
N ARG A 89 23.68 12.48 18.02
CA ARG A 89 22.55 13.38 17.71
C ARG A 89 22.06 13.24 16.28
N GLN A 90 22.60 12.28 15.51
CA GLN A 90 22.27 12.06 14.10
C GLN A 90 22.27 13.36 13.27
N VAL A 91 23.25 14.24 13.53
CA VAL A 91 23.24 15.61 13.01
C VAL A 91 23.31 15.62 11.49
N ILE A 92 24.10 14.72 10.89
CA ILE A 92 24.25 14.63 9.44
C ILE A 92 22.91 14.31 8.79
N GLU A 93 22.21 13.31 9.34
CA GLU A 93 20.87 12.92 8.89
C GLU A 93 19.87 14.07 9.04
N GLY A 94 19.81 14.73 10.20
CA GLY A 94 18.91 15.85 10.43
C GLY A 94 19.17 17.05 9.50
N LEU A 95 20.44 17.38 9.24
CA LEU A 95 20.79 18.45 8.30
C LEU A 95 20.46 18.07 6.84
N ASN A 96 20.64 16.81 6.46
CA ASN A 96 20.28 16.32 5.14
C ASN A 96 18.75 16.32 4.93
N GLN A 97 17.98 15.89 5.93
CA GLN A 97 16.52 16.00 5.94
C GLN A 97 16.08 17.47 5.79
N TRP A 98 16.77 18.39 6.47
CA TRP A 98 16.45 19.80 6.37
C TRP A 98 16.74 20.37 4.98
N ASP A 99 17.87 20.01 4.37
CA ASP A 99 18.18 20.42 2.99
C ASP A 99 17.14 19.86 2.00
N ASN A 100 16.69 18.60 2.18
CA ASN A 100 15.60 18.02 1.38
C ASN A 100 14.29 18.80 1.53
N MET A 101 13.89 19.16 2.75
CA MET A 101 12.69 19.97 3.00
C MET A 101 12.77 21.36 2.35
N ILE A 102 13.95 21.99 2.39
CA ILE A 102 14.17 23.29 1.73
C ILE A 102 14.04 23.14 0.21
N GLU A 103 14.62 22.10 -0.38
CA GLU A 103 14.50 21.84 -1.81
C GLU A 103 13.05 21.59 -2.22
N GLU A 104 12.31 20.79 -1.46
CA GLU A 104 10.91 20.54 -1.72
C GLU A 104 10.08 21.83 -1.64
N ALA A 105 10.30 22.65 -0.60
CA ALA A 105 9.64 23.95 -0.46
C ALA A 105 9.96 24.88 -1.65
N ARG A 106 11.21 24.89 -2.14
CA ARG A 106 11.59 25.63 -3.35
C ARG A 106 10.87 25.10 -4.58
N ARG A 107 10.78 23.78 -4.76
CA ARG A 107 10.05 23.17 -5.88
C ARG A 107 8.57 23.53 -5.85
N ARG A 108 7.93 23.51 -4.66
CA ARG A 108 6.52 23.93 -4.49
C ARG A 108 6.34 25.41 -4.84
N LYS A 109 7.20 26.28 -4.33
CA LYS A 109 7.19 27.71 -4.66
C LYS A 109 7.33 27.96 -6.18
N ASN A 110 8.21 27.23 -6.85
CA ASN A 110 8.43 27.39 -8.29
C ASN A 110 7.27 26.86 -9.14
N ARG A 111 6.41 26.00 -8.59
CA ARG A 111 5.22 25.46 -9.25
C ARG A 111 3.95 26.26 -8.95
N ALA A 112 3.98 27.12 -7.94
CA ALA A 112 2.83 27.91 -7.52
C ALA A 112 2.42 28.90 -8.62
N VAL A 113 1.11 29.05 -8.82
CA VAL A 113 0.54 30.02 -9.78
C VAL A 113 0.42 31.40 -9.12
N GLU A 114 0.56 32.49 -9.88
CA GLU A 114 0.36 33.84 -9.34
C GLU A 114 -1.03 33.98 -8.70
N GLY A 115 -1.06 34.38 -7.42
CA GLY A 115 -2.28 34.54 -6.63
C GLY A 115 -2.60 33.37 -5.68
N GLU A 116 -1.84 32.28 -5.70
CA GLU A 116 -1.99 31.19 -4.74
C GLU A 116 -1.49 31.61 -3.35
N GLU A 117 -2.35 31.53 -2.34
CA GLU A 117 -1.97 31.86 -0.97
C GLU A 117 -0.98 30.82 -0.42
N PRO A 118 0.07 31.26 0.31
CA PRO A 118 1.04 30.33 0.88
C PRO A 118 0.35 29.41 1.90
N PRO A 119 0.77 28.14 1.98
CA PRO A 119 0.21 27.20 2.92
C PRO A 119 0.43 27.68 4.35
N ARG A 120 -0.58 27.47 5.20
CA ARG A 120 -0.54 27.83 6.61
C ARG A 120 0.57 27.03 7.32
N PRO A 121 1.41 27.67 8.15
CA PRO A 121 2.49 26.96 8.83
C PRO A 121 1.96 25.99 9.88
N LEU A 122 2.58 24.80 9.97
CA LEU A 122 2.11 23.68 10.81
C LEU A 122 1.90 24.05 12.29
N HIS A 123 2.75 24.92 12.85
CA HIS A 123 2.67 25.34 14.25
C HIS A 123 1.43 26.19 14.59
N THR A 124 0.67 26.61 13.59
CA THR A 124 -0.59 27.36 13.78
C THR A 124 -1.83 26.48 13.66
N LEU A 125 -1.65 25.20 13.33
CA LEU A 125 -2.73 24.22 13.27
C LEU A 125 -3.03 23.69 14.67
N SER A 126 -4.31 23.46 14.94
CA SER A 126 -4.76 22.80 16.17
C SER A 126 -4.41 21.31 16.16
N ALA A 127 -4.44 20.69 17.35
CA ALA A 127 -4.18 19.26 17.49
C ALA A 127 -5.18 18.40 16.68
N ASP A 128 -6.46 18.78 16.66
CA ASP A 128 -7.51 18.07 15.92
C ASP A 128 -7.29 18.19 14.40
N GLU A 129 -6.90 19.37 13.91
CA GLU A 129 -6.55 19.56 12.50
C GLU A 129 -5.35 18.71 12.09
N LEU A 130 -4.28 18.67 12.90
CA LEU A 130 -3.10 17.84 12.63
C LEU A 130 -3.45 16.35 12.64
N HIS A 131 -4.23 15.91 13.62
CA HIS A 131 -4.66 14.52 13.73
C HIS A 131 -5.53 14.11 12.54
N SER A 132 -6.51 14.94 12.17
CA SER A 132 -7.37 14.67 11.02
C SER A 132 -6.59 14.67 9.71
N ALA A 133 -5.68 15.63 9.49
CA ALA A 133 -4.82 15.68 8.31
C ALA A 133 -3.92 14.44 8.19
N HIS A 134 -3.39 13.95 9.30
CA HIS A 134 -2.57 12.74 9.31
C HIS A 134 -3.38 11.47 9.01
N LEU A 135 -4.61 11.36 9.52
CA LEU A 135 -5.46 10.18 9.30
C LEU A 135 -6.13 10.14 7.92
N THR A 136 -6.44 11.30 7.35
CA THR A 136 -7.13 11.43 6.06
C THR A 136 -6.54 10.56 4.94
N PRO A 137 -5.22 10.57 4.65
CA PRO A 137 -4.68 9.74 3.56
C PRO A 137 -4.87 8.23 3.79
N TYR A 138 -4.78 7.76 5.04
CA TYR A 138 -4.99 6.34 5.36
C TYR A 138 -6.46 5.95 5.20
N LEU A 139 -7.38 6.80 5.66
CA LEU A 139 -8.81 6.58 5.49
C LEU A 139 -9.20 6.60 4.02
N GLN A 140 -8.62 7.50 3.22
CA GLN A 140 -8.85 7.57 1.78
C GLN A 140 -8.32 6.31 1.08
N GLN A 141 -7.12 5.85 1.41
CA GLN A 141 -6.59 4.59 0.87
C GLN A 141 -7.49 3.40 1.22
N ALA A 142 -7.95 3.30 2.47
CA ALA A 142 -8.84 2.22 2.89
C ALA A 142 -10.21 2.29 2.20
N GLN A 143 -10.73 3.50 1.99
CA GLN A 143 -11.98 3.73 1.25
C GLN A 143 -11.84 3.30 -0.22
N ASP A 144 -10.74 3.65 -0.88
CA ASP A 144 -10.48 3.28 -2.26
C ASP A 144 -10.33 1.75 -2.40
N GLU A 145 -9.61 1.11 -1.47
CA GLU A 145 -9.46 -0.33 -1.44
C GLU A 145 -10.81 -1.03 -1.25
N LEU A 146 -11.62 -0.61 -0.28
CA LEU A 146 -12.93 -1.18 -0.03
C LEU A 146 -13.89 -0.93 -1.20
N GLY A 147 -13.85 0.26 -1.81
CA GLY A 147 -14.62 0.60 -2.99
C GLY A 147 -14.31 -0.33 -4.16
N SER A 148 -13.03 -0.62 -4.39
CA SER A 148 -12.60 -1.55 -5.45
C SER A 148 -13.11 -2.98 -5.19
N LYS A 149 -13.07 -3.44 -3.93
CA LYS A 149 -13.58 -4.76 -3.53
C LYS A 149 -15.09 -4.86 -3.72
N VAL A 150 -15.84 -3.85 -3.28
CA VAL A 150 -17.30 -3.79 -3.47
C VAL A 150 -17.64 -3.81 -4.95
N HIS A 151 -16.92 -3.07 -5.79
CA HIS A 151 -17.15 -3.06 -7.23
C HIS A 151 -16.87 -4.42 -7.87
N SER A 152 -15.76 -5.09 -7.49
CA SER A 152 -15.45 -6.45 -7.95
C SER A 152 -16.55 -7.44 -7.58
N THR A 153 -16.98 -7.46 -6.31
CA THR A 153 -18.03 -8.37 -5.84
C THR A 153 -19.38 -8.07 -6.51
N GLN A 154 -19.72 -6.80 -6.75
CA GLN A 154 -20.94 -6.44 -7.49
C GLN A 154 -20.91 -6.93 -8.93
N ALA A 155 -19.75 -6.81 -9.61
CA ALA A 155 -19.57 -7.34 -10.95
C ALA A 155 -19.71 -8.88 -10.97
N GLU A 156 -19.07 -9.58 -10.04
CA GLU A 156 -19.19 -11.04 -9.88
C GLU A 156 -20.64 -11.47 -9.64
N ASN A 157 -21.34 -10.80 -8.72
CA ASN A 157 -22.75 -11.07 -8.42
C ASN A 157 -23.64 -10.86 -9.65
N ALA A 158 -23.40 -9.83 -10.46
CA ALA A 158 -24.14 -9.60 -11.69
C ALA A 158 -23.93 -10.74 -12.69
N THR A 159 -22.69 -11.26 -12.82
CA THR A 159 -22.42 -12.41 -13.71
C THR A 159 -23.09 -13.69 -13.22
N ILE A 160 -23.07 -13.95 -11.91
CA ILE A 160 -23.72 -15.12 -11.30
C ILE A 160 -25.24 -15.02 -11.49
N PHE A 161 -25.81 -13.84 -11.30
CA PHE A 161 -27.23 -13.62 -11.51
C PHE A 161 -27.65 -13.89 -12.96
N SER A 162 -26.88 -13.39 -13.94
CA SER A 162 -27.11 -13.71 -15.37
C SER A 162 -27.13 -15.21 -15.63
N LYS A 163 -26.13 -15.93 -15.11
CA LYS A 163 -26.05 -17.39 -15.26
C LYS A 163 -27.24 -18.10 -14.63
N ILE A 164 -27.67 -17.69 -13.45
CA ILE A 164 -28.86 -18.27 -12.80
C ILE A 164 -30.12 -18.02 -13.64
N THR A 165 -30.26 -16.82 -14.21
CA THR A 165 -31.42 -16.51 -15.06
C THR A 165 -31.43 -17.32 -16.35
N GLU A 166 -30.27 -17.50 -16.99
CA GLU A 166 -30.10 -18.33 -18.18
C GLU A 166 -30.42 -19.81 -17.87
N GLN A 167 -29.86 -20.34 -16.78
CA GLN A 167 -30.13 -21.72 -16.35
C GLN A 167 -31.61 -21.95 -15.99
N ARG A 168 -32.28 -20.97 -15.37
CA ARG A 168 -33.72 -21.07 -15.08
C ARG A 168 -34.54 -21.12 -16.38
N ALA A 169 -34.19 -20.32 -17.37
CA ALA A 169 -34.85 -20.35 -18.68
C ALA A 169 -34.60 -21.68 -19.41
N GLU A 170 -33.39 -22.23 -19.33
CA GLU A 170 -33.06 -23.55 -19.88
C GLU A 170 -33.87 -24.67 -19.21
N ILE A 171 -33.97 -24.65 -17.87
CA ILE A 171 -34.80 -25.62 -17.12
C ILE A 171 -36.26 -25.53 -17.55
N GLU A 172 -36.82 -24.32 -17.69
CA GLU A 172 -38.20 -24.13 -18.12
C GLU A 172 -38.42 -24.68 -19.54
N GLN A 173 -37.48 -24.47 -20.45
CA GLN A 173 -37.50 -25.04 -21.79
C GLN A 173 -37.46 -26.57 -21.76
N LEU A 174 -36.55 -27.15 -20.99
CA LEU A 174 -36.43 -28.61 -20.85
C LEU A 174 -37.71 -29.24 -20.26
N LEU A 175 -38.29 -28.62 -19.23
CA LEU A 175 -39.55 -29.07 -18.64
C LEU A 175 -40.70 -28.99 -19.64
N SER A 176 -40.80 -27.91 -20.41
CA SER A 176 -41.82 -27.78 -21.47
C SER A 176 -41.64 -28.81 -22.59
N GLY A 177 -40.40 -29.18 -22.91
CA GLY A 177 -40.08 -30.24 -23.86
C GLY A 177 -40.50 -31.61 -23.33
N LEU A 178 -40.24 -31.91 -22.06
CA LEU A 178 -40.68 -33.16 -21.42
C LEU A 178 -42.20 -33.25 -21.36
N ASP A 179 -42.90 -32.17 -21.00
CA ASP A 179 -44.37 -32.13 -20.98
C ASP A 179 -44.99 -32.43 -22.36
N ARG A 180 -44.37 -31.94 -23.43
CA ARG A 180 -44.78 -32.29 -24.81
C ARG A 180 -44.56 -33.77 -25.12
N VAL A 181 -43.38 -34.32 -24.79
CA VAL A 181 -43.10 -35.74 -25.02
C VAL A 181 -44.05 -36.64 -24.21
N ILE A 182 -44.38 -36.26 -22.98
CA ILE A 182 -45.38 -36.98 -22.16
C ILE A 182 -46.73 -36.96 -22.84
N LYS A 183 -47.21 -35.78 -23.30
CA LYS A 183 -48.47 -35.66 -24.03
C LYS A 183 -48.48 -36.46 -25.34
N ASP A 184 -47.37 -36.51 -26.05
CA ASP A 184 -47.24 -37.30 -27.28
C ASP A 184 -47.33 -38.82 -26.98
N ILE A 185 -46.72 -39.28 -25.88
CA ILE A 185 -46.82 -40.67 -25.42
C ILE A 185 -48.25 -40.99 -24.95
N GLU A 186 -48.86 -40.12 -24.13
CA GLU A 186 -50.24 -40.28 -23.69
C GLU A 186 -51.20 -40.34 -24.88
N GLY A 187 -51.05 -39.45 -25.87
CA GLY A 187 -51.83 -39.48 -27.11
C GLY A 187 -51.57 -40.73 -27.96
N SER A 188 -50.34 -41.25 -27.99
CA SER A 188 -50.02 -42.51 -28.67
C SER A 188 -50.67 -43.71 -27.98
N VAL A 189 -50.68 -43.72 -26.64
CA VAL A 189 -51.35 -44.75 -25.84
C VAL A 189 -52.86 -44.70 -26.04
N ASP A 190 -53.46 -43.52 -26.00
CA ASP A 190 -54.89 -43.33 -26.27
C ASP A 190 -55.26 -43.82 -27.68
N ALA A 191 -54.43 -43.53 -28.69
CA ALA A 191 -54.63 -44.01 -30.05
C ALA A 191 -54.63 -45.55 -30.12
N ILE A 192 -53.71 -46.22 -29.44
CA ILE A 192 -53.65 -47.69 -29.36
C ILE A 192 -54.93 -48.24 -28.69
N TYR A 193 -55.40 -47.64 -27.59
CA TYR A 193 -56.64 -48.07 -26.96
C TYR A 193 -57.86 -47.89 -27.88
N THR A 194 -57.94 -46.78 -28.63
CA THR A 194 -59.02 -46.58 -29.59
C THR A 194 -58.95 -47.54 -30.78
N ASP A 195 -57.74 -47.90 -31.22
CA ASP A 195 -57.52 -48.86 -32.31
C ASP A 195 -57.84 -50.30 -31.88
N GLU A 196 -57.46 -50.72 -30.67
CA GLU A 196 -57.89 -52.03 -30.13
C GLU A 196 -59.42 -52.11 -29.96
N GLN A 197 -60.07 -51.02 -29.54
CA GLN A 197 -61.51 -50.98 -29.35
C GLN A 197 -62.27 -50.91 -30.69
N SER A 198 -61.70 -50.22 -31.69
CA SER A 198 -62.20 -50.18 -33.06
C SER A 198 -62.01 -51.52 -33.77
N GLY A 199 -60.82 -52.12 -33.69
CA GLY A 199 -60.52 -53.45 -34.25
C GLY A 199 -61.33 -54.57 -33.61
N PHE A 200 -61.61 -54.50 -32.30
CA PHE A 200 -62.56 -55.42 -31.65
C PHE A 200 -64.00 -55.19 -32.11
N GLY A 201 -64.37 -53.94 -32.41
CA GLY A 201 -65.67 -53.58 -33.00
C GLY A 201 -65.85 -54.09 -34.43
N GLU A 202 -64.83 -53.94 -35.28
CA GLU A 202 -64.79 -54.49 -36.65
C GLU A 202 -64.81 -56.02 -36.64
N LEU A 203 -63.96 -56.67 -35.84
CA LEU A 203 -63.97 -58.13 -35.68
C LEU A 203 -65.33 -58.66 -35.22
N LYS A 204 -66.02 -57.96 -34.31
CA LYS A 204 -67.37 -58.34 -33.87
C LYS A 204 -68.41 -58.15 -34.98
N GLY A 205 -68.26 -57.10 -35.78
CA GLY A 205 -69.08 -56.86 -36.97
C GLY A 205 -68.90 -57.96 -38.02
N ASP A 206 -67.65 -58.31 -38.32
CA ASP A 206 -67.29 -59.34 -39.30
C ASP A 206 -67.74 -60.74 -38.86
N VAL A 207 -67.62 -61.06 -37.56
CA VAL A 207 -68.16 -62.30 -36.99
C VAL A 207 -69.69 -62.34 -37.10
N TRP A 208 -70.37 -61.22 -36.87
CA TRP A 208 -71.83 -61.15 -37.01
C TRP A 208 -72.28 -61.32 -38.47
N THR A 209 -71.60 -60.70 -39.42
CA THR A 209 -71.91 -60.85 -40.85
C THR A 209 -71.64 -62.27 -41.35
N THR A 210 -70.54 -62.89 -40.90
CA THR A 210 -70.23 -64.28 -41.26
C THR A 210 -71.21 -65.27 -40.63
N GLU A 211 -71.70 -65.03 -39.41
CA GLU A 211 -72.81 -65.80 -38.82
C GLU A 211 -74.11 -65.65 -39.63
N GLN A 212 -74.44 -64.46 -40.13
CA GLN A 212 -75.60 -64.25 -41.01
C GLN A 212 -75.47 -64.96 -42.36
N GLU A 213 -74.29 -64.93 -42.99
CA GLU A 213 -74.04 -65.62 -44.26
C GLU A 213 -74.10 -67.15 -44.10
N LEU A 214 -73.60 -67.69 -42.98
CA LEU A 214 -73.73 -69.10 -42.63
C LEU A 214 -75.18 -69.52 -42.33
N ALA A 215 -75.98 -68.65 -41.73
CA ALA A 215 -77.41 -68.89 -41.49
C ALA A 215 -78.24 -68.87 -42.79
N ALA A 216 -77.82 -68.10 -43.80
CA ALA A 216 -78.49 -68.01 -45.10
C ALA A 216 -78.16 -69.16 -46.06
N THR A 217 -77.13 -69.96 -45.76
CA THR A 217 -76.63 -71.07 -46.60
C THR A 217 -77.05 -72.46 -46.11
N ARG A 218 -77.99 -72.55 -45.17
CA ARG A 218 -78.49 -73.81 -44.58
C ARG A 218 -79.99 -73.98 -44.80
#